data_AF-A0A7Z0PYT9-F1
#
_entry.id   AF-A0A7Z0PYT9-F1
#
_cell.length_a   1.000
_cell.length_b   1.000
_cell.length_c   1.000
_cell.angle_alpha   90.00
_cell.angle_beta   90.00
_cell.angle_gamma   90.00
#
_symmetry.space_group_name_H-M   'P 1'
#
loop_
_entity.id
_entity.type
_entity.pdbx_description
1 polymer ?
#
loop_
_entity_poly.entity_id
_entity_poly.type
_entity_poly.pdbx_seq_one_letter_code
_entity_poly.pdbx_strand_id
1 'polypeptide(L)'
;ARRPDDDRGGDGARTALVVGVLVLALLVAGLAWKLADLGDDPSDPGASATSGATTQGAEPSSGKDDEPSPSPSATSASPSPSPSTQPAQTVRVTVTGSHTEYAGACPPPAEQRPSVAASFTVGRLPAEVRYRWVSDGLDHALDEGWRTLAFPEGGRTTREERVPLNLDGVEGALEGSVRVEVDEPLEATSDSVSVAVVCEPPDHSEEPSPDPDEGED
;
A
#
# COMPACT_ATOMS: atom_id res chain seq x y z
N ALA A 1 33.20 6.74 -56.28
CA ALA A 1 34.20 7.27 -55.34
C ALA A 1 33.47 7.96 -54.19
N ARG A 2 33.86 7.64 -52.95
CA ARG A 2 33.59 8.26 -51.63
C ARG A 2 32.15 8.63 -51.26
N ARG A 3 31.62 7.87 -50.28
CA ARG A 3 30.70 8.38 -49.27
C ARG A 3 31.43 9.39 -48.35
N PRO A 4 30.71 10.34 -47.75
CA PRO A 4 31.04 10.88 -46.45
C PRO A 4 30.19 10.19 -45.37
N ASP A 5 30.90 9.76 -44.33
CA ASP A 5 30.45 9.10 -43.12
C ASP A 5 29.61 9.99 -42.19
N ASP A 6 28.91 9.29 -41.29
CA ASP A 6 28.29 9.70 -40.04
C ASP A 6 29.06 10.74 -39.23
N ASP A 7 28.34 11.76 -38.74
CA ASP A 7 28.65 12.41 -37.46
C ASP A 7 27.37 13.04 -36.88
N ARG A 8 26.62 12.28 -36.06
CA ARG A 8 25.52 12.83 -35.23
C ARG A 8 25.36 12.17 -33.85
N GLY A 9 26.44 11.59 -33.32
CA GLY A 9 26.46 10.88 -32.03
C GLY A 9 26.99 11.69 -30.83
N GLY A 10 26.90 13.03 -30.85
CA GLY A 10 27.65 13.89 -29.91
C GLY A 10 26.91 14.46 -28.69
N ASP A 11 25.58 14.56 -28.71
CA ASP A 11 24.84 15.34 -27.70
C ASP A 11 24.18 14.51 -26.60
N GLY A 12 23.95 13.21 -26.82
CA GLY A 12 23.36 12.31 -25.81
C GLY A 12 24.36 11.82 -24.76
N ALA A 13 25.66 11.78 -25.09
CA ALA A 13 26.69 11.26 -24.18
C ALA A 13 27.03 12.25 -23.04
N ARG A 14 26.87 13.55 -23.28
CA ARG A 14 27.17 14.60 -22.30
C ARG A 14 26.07 14.72 -21.25
N THR A 15 24.81 14.53 -21.63
CA THR A 15 23.66 14.53 -20.71
C THR A 15 23.61 13.25 -19.86
N ALA A 16 23.95 12.10 -20.44
CA ALA A 16 24.04 10.84 -19.70
C ALA A 16 25.11 10.87 -18.59
N LEU A 17 26.25 11.53 -18.83
CA LEU A 17 27.30 11.69 -17.80
C LEU A 17 26.85 12.56 -16.62
N VAL A 18 26.08 13.62 -16.84
CA VAL A 18 25.62 14.51 -15.76
C VAL A 18 24.60 13.81 -14.87
N VAL A 19 23.66 13.07 -15.46
CA VAL A 19 22.68 12.26 -14.70
C VAL A 19 23.38 11.14 -13.94
N GLY A 20 24.35 10.46 -14.57
CA GLY A 20 25.14 9.42 -13.92
C GLY A 20 25.91 9.93 -12.69
N VAL A 21 26.52 11.12 -12.78
CA VAL A 21 27.24 11.75 -11.66
C VAL A 21 26.29 12.13 -10.51
N LEU A 22 25.08 12.62 -10.81
CA LEU A 22 24.08 12.94 -9.78
C LEU A 22 23.58 11.70 -9.05
N VAL A 23 23.28 10.61 -9.76
CA VAL A 23 22.87 9.33 -9.14
C VAL A 23 24.01 8.75 -8.31
N LEU A 24 25.25 8.81 -8.78
CA LEU A 24 26.43 8.35 -8.03
C LEU A 24 26.62 9.17 -6.74
N ALA A 25 26.46 10.50 -6.80
CA ALA A 25 26.58 11.36 -5.63
C ALA A 25 25.49 11.08 -4.58
N LEU A 26 24.25 10.82 -5.02
CA LEU A 26 23.14 10.45 -4.13
C LEU A 26 23.36 9.08 -3.48
N LEU A 27 23.91 8.10 -4.21
CA LEU A 27 24.26 6.79 -3.64
C LEU A 27 25.38 6.90 -2.59
N VAL A 28 26.40 7.73 -2.82
CA VAL A 28 27.48 7.94 -1.85
C VAL A 28 26.99 8.68 -0.60
N ALA A 29 26.13 9.70 -0.76
CA ALA A 29 25.54 10.42 0.36
C ALA A 29 24.58 9.54 1.19
N GLY A 30 23.78 8.69 0.55
CA GLY A 30 22.90 7.73 1.22
C GLY A 30 23.66 6.67 2.02
N LEU A 31 24.79 6.16 1.49
CA LEU A 31 25.63 5.20 2.22
C LEU A 31 26.27 5.82 3.47
N ALA A 32 26.64 7.10 3.44
CA ALA A 32 27.19 7.78 4.61
C ALA A 32 26.16 7.96 5.74
N TRP A 33 24.90 8.26 5.38
CA TRP A 33 23.82 8.43 6.35
C TRP A 33 23.47 7.12 7.07
N LYS A 34 23.63 5.97 6.39
CA LYS A 34 23.39 4.67 7.02
C LYS A 34 24.53 4.16 7.93
N LEU A 35 25.74 4.71 7.83
CA LEU A 35 26.81 4.42 8.80
C LEU A 35 26.77 5.33 10.03
N ALA A 36 26.16 6.51 9.93
CA ALA A 36 26.03 7.44 11.06
C ALA A 36 24.94 7.04 12.06
N ASP A 37 23.97 6.20 11.67
CA ASP A 37 22.85 5.74 12.52
C ASP A 37 23.16 4.45 13.31
N LEU A 38 24.39 3.90 13.19
CA LEU A 38 24.83 2.73 13.97
C LEU A 38 25.60 3.09 15.24
N GLY A 39 25.48 4.33 15.71
CA GLY A 39 26.34 4.87 16.77
C GLY A 39 25.61 5.57 17.89
N ASP A 40 24.51 5.04 18.43
CA ASP A 40 24.04 5.44 19.77
C ASP A 40 23.17 4.36 20.45
N ASP A 41 23.84 3.46 21.16
CA ASP A 41 23.37 2.79 22.38
C ASP A 41 24.66 2.37 23.11
N PRO A 42 24.83 2.62 24.43
CA PRO A 42 23.98 1.93 25.42
C PRO A 42 23.78 2.63 26.80
N SER A 43 22.81 2.10 27.56
CA SER A 43 22.90 1.72 29.00
C SER A 43 21.78 2.25 29.93
N ASP A 44 20.87 1.35 30.31
CA ASP A 44 20.42 1.17 31.71
C ASP A 44 21.44 0.18 32.36
N PRO A 45 21.66 0.04 33.70
CA PRO A 45 20.72 0.32 34.81
C PRO A 45 21.31 0.83 36.16
N GLY A 46 20.45 1.36 37.05
CA GLY A 46 20.77 1.53 38.48
C GLY A 46 19.83 2.49 39.21
N ALA A 47 18.93 2.02 40.08
CA ALA A 47 19.15 1.67 41.49
C ALA A 47 18.93 2.84 42.49
N SER A 48 17.83 2.72 43.24
CA SER A 48 17.68 2.94 44.69
C SER A 48 18.02 4.29 45.36
N ALA A 49 17.00 4.92 45.96
CA ALA A 49 17.05 5.56 47.29
C ALA A 49 15.60 5.69 47.82
N THR A 50 15.12 4.79 48.68
CA THR A 50 15.13 4.78 50.16
C THR A 50 14.41 5.95 50.87
N SER A 51 13.36 5.54 51.60
CA SER A 51 12.96 5.92 52.97
C SER A 51 12.65 7.38 53.35
N GLY A 52 11.45 7.56 53.89
CA GLY A 52 11.08 8.72 54.73
C GLY A 52 9.64 8.71 55.21
N ALA A 53 9.27 7.75 56.07
CA ALA A 53 8.02 7.80 56.84
C ALA A 53 8.17 8.75 58.04
N THR A 54 7.15 9.55 58.36
CA THR A 54 6.80 9.94 59.75
C THR A 54 5.36 10.48 59.81
N THR A 55 4.64 9.97 60.80
CA THR A 55 3.26 10.20 61.24
C THR A 55 3.09 11.41 62.16
N GLN A 56 1.82 11.79 62.37
CA GLN A 56 1.20 12.49 63.53
C GLN A 56 0.98 14.01 63.46
N GLY A 57 -0.24 14.40 63.83
CA GLY A 57 -0.59 15.76 64.27
C GLY A 57 -2.09 16.06 64.16
N ALA A 58 -2.89 15.58 65.11
CA ALA A 58 -4.31 15.94 65.28
C ALA A 58 -4.47 17.31 65.99
N GLU A 59 -5.43 18.12 65.49
CA GLU A 59 -6.40 19.06 66.12
C GLU A 59 -6.01 19.93 67.37
N PRO A 60 -6.81 20.91 67.87
CA PRO A 60 -8.06 21.56 67.39
C PRO A 60 -8.00 23.12 67.45
N SER A 61 -9.03 23.84 66.95
CA SER A 61 -9.72 24.90 67.73
C SER A 61 -10.93 25.50 66.99
N SER A 62 -11.97 25.79 67.77
CA SER A 62 -13.31 26.24 67.40
C SER A 62 -13.40 27.72 66.99
N GLY A 63 -14.40 28.06 66.15
CA GLY A 63 -14.77 29.46 65.84
C GLY A 63 -16.04 29.61 64.98
N LYS A 64 -17.17 29.73 65.68
CA LYS A 64 -18.54 30.20 65.38
C LYS A 64 -18.89 31.05 64.12
N ASP A 65 -20.08 30.70 63.59
CA ASP A 65 -21.26 31.49 63.13
C ASP A 65 -21.30 32.27 61.77
N ASP A 66 -22.37 31.95 60.99
CA ASP A 66 -23.22 32.71 60.02
C ASP A 66 -22.77 33.19 58.60
N GLU A 67 -23.21 32.42 57.56
CA GLU A 67 -23.98 32.73 56.30
C GLU A 67 -23.62 33.94 55.35
N PRO A 68 -23.91 33.96 54.00
CA PRO A 68 -23.97 32.94 52.91
C PRO A 68 -23.12 33.26 51.61
N SER A 69 -22.83 32.19 50.82
CA SER A 69 -22.64 32.09 49.33
C SER A 69 -21.51 32.88 48.59
N PRO A 70 -20.90 32.42 47.46
CA PRO A 70 -21.24 31.28 46.59
C PRO A 70 -20.10 30.27 46.25
N SER A 71 -20.52 29.08 45.79
CA SER A 71 -19.87 28.07 44.91
C SER A 71 -18.36 28.18 44.61
N PRO A 72 -17.61 27.07 44.74
CA PRO A 72 -17.37 26.29 43.53
C PRO A 72 -17.61 24.78 43.69
N SER A 73 -18.37 24.25 42.74
CA SER A 73 -18.33 22.92 42.15
C SER A 73 -17.51 21.85 42.90
N ALA A 74 -18.24 20.92 43.54
CA ALA A 74 -17.70 19.61 43.85
C ALA A 74 -17.19 18.97 42.55
N THR A 75 -15.87 18.85 42.42
CA THR A 75 -15.22 18.08 41.37
C THR A 75 -15.70 16.64 41.51
N SER A 76 -16.68 16.26 40.70
CA SER A 76 -17.02 14.86 40.48
C SER A 76 -15.75 14.17 40.00
N ALA A 77 -15.25 13.25 40.82
CA ALA A 77 -14.14 12.39 40.48
C ALA A 77 -14.44 11.75 39.12
N SER A 78 -13.69 12.19 38.09
CA SER A 78 -13.73 11.53 36.79
C SER A 78 -13.24 10.09 36.99
N PRO A 79 -14.00 9.06 36.56
CA PRO A 79 -13.48 7.71 36.57
C PRO A 79 -12.23 7.69 35.70
N SER A 80 -11.08 7.33 36.30
CA SER A 80 -9.85 7.11 35.54
C SER A 80 -10.08 5.99 34.52
N PRO A 81 -9.71 6.18 33.24
CA PRO A 81 -9.81 5.10 32.26
C PRO A 81 -8.86 3.98 32.70
N SER A 82 -9.44 2.83 33.05
CA SER A 82 -8.65 1.61 33.23
C SER A 82 -8.03 1.23 31.88
N PRO A 83 -6.73 0.90 31.80
CA PRO A 83 -6.15 0.43 30.55
C PRO A 83 -6.78 -0.92 30.18
N SER A 84 -7.54 -0.95 29.09
CA SER A 84 -8.12 -2.17 28.54
C SER A 84 -6.99 -3.08 28.04
N THR A 85 -6.71 -4.18 28.74
CA THR A 85 -5.71 -5.21 28.38
C THR A 85 -6.16 -6.09 27.22
N GLN A 86 -7.02 -5.60 26.32
CA GLN A 86 -7.44 -6.39 25.17
C GLN A 86 -6.29 -6.43 24.15
N PRO A 87 -5.90 -7.61 23.64
CA PRO A 87 -4.80 -7.69 22.68
C PRO A 87 -5.07 -6.80 21.47
N ALA A 88 -4.04 -6.22 20.85
CA ALA A 88 -4.19 -5.33 19.69
C ALA A 88 -4.66 -6.10 18.44
N GLN A 89 -5.51 -5.49 17.61
CA GLN A 89 -5.99 -6.12 16.37
C GLN A 89 -4.83 -6.19 15.37
N THR A 90 -4.81 -7.23 14.53
CA THR A 90 -3.85 -7.34 13.42
C THR A 90 -4.58 -7.62 12.11
N VAL A 91 -3.99 -7.11 11.04
CA VAL A 91 -4.39 -7.40 9.66
C VAL A 91 -3.12 -7.72 8.88
N ARG A 92 -3.16 -8.81 8.13
CA ARG A 92 -2.14 -9.16 7.13
C ARG A 92 -2.85 -9.30 5.79
N VAL A 93 -2.25 -8.75 4.75
CA VAL A 93 -2.71 -8.88 3.37
C VAL A 93 -1.55 -9.29 2.48
N THR A 94 -1.81 -10.20 1.56
CA THR A 94 -0.88 -10.62 0.51
C THR A 94 -1.60 -10.68 -0.82
N VAL A 95 -0.93 -10.34 -1.92
CA VAL A 95 -1.53 -10.38 -3.27
C VAL A 95 -0.83 -11.44 -4.11
N THR A 96 -1.60 -12.07 -4.99
CA THR A 96 -1.08 -13.05 -5.96
C THR A 96 -1.69 -12.77 -7.31
N GLY A 97 -0.93 -13.04 -8.36
CA GLY A 97 -1.36 -12.91 -9.74
C GLY A 97 -1.67 -14.27 -10.38
N SER A 98 -2.53 -14.26 -11.39
CA SER A 98 -2.75 -15.39 -12.29
C SER A 98 -2.86 -14.87 -13.71
N HIS A 99 -2.16 -15.50 -14.65
CA HIS A 99 -2.05 -15.05 -16.05
C HIS A 99 -1.59 -13.58 -16.16
N THR A 100 -0.63 -13.16 -15.32
CA THR A 100 -0.15 -11.78 -15.27
C THR A 100 0.71 -11.38 -16.46
N GLU A 101 1.04 -12.33 -17.32
CA GLU A 101 1.73 -12.11 -18.58
C GLU A 101 0.84 -12.64 -19.70
N TYR A 102 0.50 -11.78 -20.67
CA TYR A 102 -0.30 -12.17 -21.83
C TYR A 102 0.24 -11.49 -23.09
N ALA A 103 0.33 -12.25 -24.18
CA ALA A 103 0.57 -11.72 -25.52
C ALA A 103 -0.37 -12.42 -26.49
N GLY A 104 -1.14 -11.66 -27.25
CA GLY A 104 -2.10 -12.21 -28.21
C GLY A 104 -3.22 -11.24 -28.58
N ALA A 105 -4.28 -11.77 -29.20
CA ALA A 105 -5.47 -10.99 -29.52
C ALA A 105 -6.16 -10.45 -28.25
N CYS A 106 -6.66 -9.21 -28.32
CA CYS A 106 -7.40 -8.59 -27.22
C CYS A 106 -8.89 -8.44 -27.54
N PRO A 107 -9.80 -8.66 -26.57
CA PRO A 107 -9.50 -8.99 -25.17
C PRO A 107 -9.03 -10.46 -25.00
N PRO A 108 -8.20 -10.74 -23.99
CA PRO A 108 -7.78 -12.12 -23.71
C PRO A 108 -8.99 -13.04 -23.46
N PRO A 109 -8.94 -14.31 -23.93
CA PRO A 109 -9.98 -15.28 -23.62
C PRO A 109 -10.08 -15.48 -22.10
N ALA A 110 -11.26 -15.81 -21.60
CA ALA A 110 -11.55 -15.83 -20.15
C ALA A 110 -10.54 -16.65 -19.32
N GLU A 111 -10.10 -17.80 -19.84
CA GLU A 111 -9.14 -18.71 -19.19
C GLU A 111 -7.71 -18.16 -19.13
N GLN A 112 -7.39 -17.13 -19.92
CA GLN A 112 -6.07 -16.50 -19.98
C GLN A 112 -6.14 -15.03 -19.52
N ARG A 113 -7.30 -14.59 -19.03
CA ARG A 113 -7.49 -13.22 -18.57
C ARG A 113 -6.66 -13.00 -17.30
N PRO A 114 -5.78 -11.97 -17.29
CA PRO A 114 -5.05 -11.61 -16.09
C PRO A 114 -6.01 -11.36 -14.93
N SER A 115 -5.67 -11.89 -13.76
CA SER A 115 -6.43 -11.67 -12.53
C SER A 115 -5.50 -11.58 -11.33
N VAL A 116 -5.97 -10.90 -10.29
CA VAL A 116 -5.27 -10.75 -9.02
C VAL A 116 -6.16 -11.24 -7.88
N ALA A 117 -5.54 -11.81 -6.86
CA ALA A 117 -6.21 -12.30 -5.67
C ALA A 117 -5.51 -11.82 -4.41
N ALA A 118 -6.27 -11.22 -3.50
CA ALA A 118 -5.80 -10.73 -2.22
C ALA A 118 -6.29 -11.66 -1.10
N SER A 119 -5.36 -12.14 -0.27
CA SER A 119 -5.65 -12.94 0.90
C SER A 119 -5.50 -12.08 2.15
N PHE A 120 -6.59 -11.95 2.91
CA PHE A 120 -6.68 -11.15 4.12
C PHE A 120 -6.75 -12.06 5.32
N THR A 121 -5.90 -11.84 6.31
CA THR A 121 -5.90 -12.55 7.60
C THR A 121 -6.04 -11.56 8.74
N VAL A 122 -7.08 -11.71 9.55
CA VAL A 122 -7.31 -10.93 10.76
C VAL A 122 -6.87 -11.68 12.01
N GLY A 123 -6.35 -10.96 13.01
CA GLY A 123 -5.92 -11.57 14.27
C GLY A 123 -7.06 -12.05 15.17
N ARG A 124 -8.24 -11.45 15.05
CA ARG A 124 -9.43 -11.76 15.85
C ARG A 124 -10.73 -11.48 15.11
N LEU A 125 -11.80 -12.08 15.64
CA LEU A 125 -13.18 -11.96 15.20
C LEU A 125 -14.02 -11.36 16.35
N PRO A 126 -15.04 -10.55 16.06
CA PRO A 126 -15.38 -10.06 14.73
C PRO A 126 -14.44 -8.94 14.28
N ALA A 127 -14.33 -8.73 12.98
CA ALA A 127 -13.60 -7.60 12.39
C ALA A 127 -14.23 -7.17 11.06
N GLU A 128 -14.04 -5.91 10.69
CA GLU A 128 -14.38 -5.38 9.37
C GLU A 128 -13.13 -4.76 8.77
N VAL A 129 -12.71 -5.26 7.61
CA VAL A 129 -11.50 -4.78 6.92
C VAL A 129 -11.92 -3.85 5.80
N ARG A 130 -11.54 -2.58 5.87
CA ARG A 130 -11.75 -1.60 4.80
C ARG A 130 -10.52 -1.57 3.90
N TYR A 131 -10.66 -1.95 2.64
CA TYR A 131 -9.55 -2.12 1.71
C TYR A 131 -9.87 -1.59 0.32
N ARG A 132 -8.84 -1.35 -0.49
CA ARG A 132 -8.99 -1.06 -1.92
C ARG A 132 -7.87 -1.70 -2.72
N TRP A 133 -8.15 -1.97 -3.99
CA TRP A 133 -7.11 -2.26 -4.97
C TRP A 133 -6.44 -0.96 -5.37
N VAL A 134 -5.13 -0.99 -5.56
CA VAL A 134 -4.36 0.14 -6.08
C VAL A 134 -3.47 -0.36 -7.20
N SER A 135 -3.52 0.33 -8.32
CA SER A 135 -2.74 0.04 -9.50
C SER A 135 -1.80 1.18 -9.85
N ASP A 136 -0.67 0.83 -10.45
CA ASP A 136 0.28 1.76 -11.04
C ASP A 136 0.52 1.32 -12.48
N GLY A 137 0.27 2.20 -13.46
CA GLY A 137 0.40 1.90 -14.89
C GLY A 137 -0.73 1.05 -15.50
N LEU A 138 -1.79 0.73 -14.75
CA LEU A 138 -2.94 -0.07 -15.21
C LEU A 138 -4.24 0.75 -15.16
N ASP A 139 -4.24 1.94 -15.76
CA ASP A 139 -5.37 2.85 -15.74
C ASP A 139 -6.67 2.15 -16.16
N HIS A 140 -7.70 2.29 -15.33
CA HIS A 140 -9.04 1.72 -15.55
C HIS A 140 -9.13 0.18 -15.58
N ALA A 141 -8.03 -0.55 -15.39
CA ALA A 141 -8.04 -2.01 -15.40
C ALA A 141 -8.66 -2.61 -14.12
N LEU A 142 -8.73 -1.83 -13.05
CA LEU A 142 -9.31 -2.22 -11.76
C LEU A 142 -10.18 -1.09 -11.20
N ASP A 143 -11.16 -1.49 -10.39
CA ASP A 143 -11.91 -0.56 -9.55
C ASP A 143 -11.14 -0.36 -8.23
N GLU A 144 -10.57 0.84 -8.09
CA GLU A 144 -9.75 1.28 -6.97
C GLU A 144 -10.57 1.89 -5.81
N GLY A 145 -11.90 1.75 -5.86
CA GLY A 145 -12.80 2.17 -4.80
C GLY A 145 -12.60 1.39 -3.49
N TRP A 146 -12.89 2.05 -2.37
CA TRP A 146 -12.90 1.41 -1.05
C TRP A 146 -14.03 0.39 -0.92
N ARG A 147 -13.71 -0.75 -0.33
CA ARG A 147 -14.58 -1.91 -0.09
C ARG A 147 -14.45 -2.37 1.35
N THR A 148 -15.48 -3.05 1.87
CA THR A 148 -15.47 -3.61 3.22
C THR A 148 -15.60 -5.13 3.17
N LEU A 149 -14.69 -5.83 3.84
CA LEU A 149 -14.69 -7.27 3.99
C LEU A 149 -14.97 -7.64 5.45
N ALA A 150 -16.13 -8.27 5.70
CA ALA A 150 -16.56 -8.65 7.04
C ALA A 150 -15.96 -9.99 7.49
N PHE A 151 -15.56 -10.07 8.75
CA PHE A 151 -15.09 -11.27 9.42
C PHE A 151 -15.96 -11.51 10.67
N PRO A 152 -17.03 -12.30 10.58
CA PRO A 152 -18.00 -12.45 11.66
C PRO A 152 -17.47 -13.30 12.82
N GLU A 153 -18.07 -13.16 14.00
CA GLU A 153 -17.80 -14.02 15.16
C GLU A 153 -17.96 -15.51 14.82
N GLY A 154 -17.03 -16.34 15.29
CA GLY A 154 -17.02 -17.78 15.02
C GLY A 154 -16.70 -18.17 13.57
N GLY A 155 -16.40 -17.20 12.69
CA GLY A 155 -16.02 -17.42 11.31
C GLY A 155 -14.56 -17.84 11.11
N ARG A 156 -14.12 -17.81 9.85
CA ARG A 156 -12.71 -17.97 9.48
C ARG A 156 -11.98 -16.64 9.61
N THR A 157 -10.74 -16.67 10.08
CA THR A 157 -9.86 -15.49 10.18
C THR A 157 -9.19 -15.11 8.87
N THR A 158 -9.29 -15.96 7.84
CA THR A 158 -8.71 -15.71 6.51
C THR A 158 -9.78 -15.70 5.43
N ARG A 159 -9.72 -14.74 4.50
CA ARG A 159 -10.60 -14.63 3.34
C ARG A 159 -9.80 -14.20 2.11
N GLU A 160 -10.21 -14.68 0.95
CA GLU A 160 -9.61 -14.32 -0.34
C GLU A 160 -10.63 -13.56 -1.18
N GLU A 161 -10.18 -12.51 -1.85
CA GLU A 161 -10.93 -11.72 -2.84
C GLU A 161 -10.15 -11.74 -4.16
N ARG A 162 -10.77 -12.24 -5.23
CA ARG A 162 -10.17 -12.32 -6.56
C ARG A 162 -10.92 -11.43 -7.54
N VAL A 163 -10.20 -10.67 -8.34
CA VAL A 163 -10.75 -9.81 -9.40
C VAL A 163 -10.01 -10.03 -10.72
N PRO A 164 -10.72 -10.23 -11.84
CA PRO A 164 -10.11 -10.16 -13.16
C PRO A 164 -9.79 -8.71 -13.51
N LEU A 165 -8.73 -8.49 -14.30
CA LEU A 165 -8.46 -7.18 -14.88
C LEU A 165 -9.46 -6.90 -16.00
N ASN A 166 -9.91 -5.65 -16.07
CA ASN A 166 -10.62 -5.14 -17.22
C ASN A 166 -9.60 -4.71 -18.28
N LEU A 167 -9.65 -5.35 -19.44
CA LEU A 167 -8.76 -5.07 -20.58
C LEU A 167 -9.56 -4.68 -21.83
N ASP A 168 -10.81 -4.28 -21.66
CA ASP A 168 -11.66 -3.85 -22.75
C ASP A 168 -11.10 -2.54 -23.36
N GLY A 169 -10.86 -2.55 -24.67
CA GLY A 169 -10.34 -1.39 -25.38
C GLY A 169 -8.85 -1.12 -25.19
N VAL A 170 -8.09 -2.02 -24.55
CA VAL A 170 -6.63 -1.93 -24.50
C VAL A 170 -6.05 -2.25 -25.89
N GLU A 171 -5.20 -1.36 -26.38
CA GLU A 171 -4.46 -1.52 -27.64
C GLU A 171 -2.95 -1.43 -27.36
N GLY A 172 -2.14 -2.27 -28.02
CA GLY A 172 -0.69 -2.30 -27.81
C GLY A 172 -0.28 -2.90 -26.46
N ALA A 173 0.71 -2.30 -25.80
CA ALA A 173 1.28 -2.83 -24.56
C ALA A 173 0.77 -2.08 -23.33
N LEU A 174 0.37 -2.84 -22.31
CA LEU A 174 -0.01 -2.37 -20.99
C LEU A 174 0.90 -3.06 -19.96
N GLU A 175 1.60 -2.29 -19.14
CA GLU A 175 2.47 -2.82 -18.09
C GLU A 175 2.28 -2.00 -16.81
N GLY A 176 2.25 -2.69 -15.68
CA GLY A 176 2.10 -2.04 -14.40
C GLY A 176 2.14 -2.99 -13.22
N SER A 177 1.65 -2.54 -12.08
CA SER A 177 1.58 -3.34 -10.87
C SER A 177 0.29 -3.12 -10.10
N VAL A 178 -0.09 -4.12 -9.31
CA VAL A 178 -1.28 -4.10 -8.46
C VAL A 178 -0.90 -4.46 -7.04
N ARG A 179 -1.43 -3.72 -6.07
CA ARG A 179 -1.37 -4.04 -4.65
C ARG A 179 -2.73 -3.79 -3.98
N VAL A 180 -2.81 -4.13 -2.71
CA VAL A 180 -3.95 -3.78 -1.85
C VAL A 180 -3.48 -2.88 -0.72
N GLU A 181 -4.30 -1.86 -0.45
CA GLU A 181 -4.20 -1.02 0.73
C GLU A 181 -5.37 -1.30 1.65
N VAL A 182 -5.09 -1.39 2.94
CA VAL A 182 -6.06 -1.52 4.03
C VAL A 182 -5.98 -0.26 4.87
N ASP A 183 -7.15 0.25 5.25
CA ASP A 183 -7.30 1.46 6.06
C ASP A 183 -7.86 1.14 7.45
N GLU A 184 -8.83 0.21 7.55
CA GLU A 184 -9.39 -0.26 8.83
C GLU A 184 -9.30 -1.80 8.92
N PRO A 185 -9.20 -2.38 10.13
CA PRO A 185 -9.09 -1.74 11.46
C PRO A 185 -7.66 -1.29 11.81
N LEU A 186 -6.68 -1.61 10.97
CA LEU A 186 -5.30 -1.20 11.08
C LEU A 186 -4.75 -1.03 9.67
N GLU A 187 -4.08 0.09 9.43
CA GLU A 187 -3.46 0.37 8.14
C GLU A 187 -2.43 -0.71 7.78
N ALA A 188 -2.52 -1.22 6.55
CA ALA A 188 -1.58 -2.20 6.02
C ALA A 188 -1.49 -2.09 4.50
N THR A 189 -0.35 -2.47 3.94
CA THR A 189 -0.13 -2.55 2.50
C THR A 189 0.40 -3.94 2.17
N SER A 190 -0.11 -4.53 1.09
CA SER A 190 0.39 -5.83 0.61
C SER A 190 1.71 -5.70 -0.15
N ASP A 191 2.27 -6.84 -0.53
CA ASP A 191 3.17 -6.92 -1.67
C ASP A 191 2.47 -6.48 -2.98
N SER A 192 3.27 -6.16 -4.00
CA SER A 192 2.79 -5.78 -5.32
C SER A 192 3.01 -6.90 -6.32
N VAL A 193 2.06 -7.08 -7.24
CA VAL A 193 2.15 -8.04 -8.35
C VAL A 193 2.25 -7.27 -9.66
N SER A 194 3.29 -7.56 -10.45
CA SER A 194 3.46 -7.01 -11.80
C SER A 194 2.52 -7.67 -12.79
N VAL A 195 2.03 -6.89 -13.75
CA VAL A 195 1.19 -7.35 -14.86
C VAL A 195 1.72 -6.76 -16.16
N ALA A 196 1.83 -7.58 -17.20
CA ALA A 196 2.21 -7.17 -18.54
C ALA A 196 1.27 -7.84 -19.57
N VAL A 197 0.66 -7.02 -20.42
CA VAL A 197 -0.26 -7.44 -21.47
C VAL A 197 0.17 -6.80 -22.77
N VAL A 198 0.34 -7.61 -23.81
CA VAL A 198 0.65 -7.16 -25.17
C VAL A 198 -0.48 -7.59 -26.08
N CYS A 199 -1.27 -6.62 -26.54
CA CYS A 199 -2.33 -6.81 -27.50
C CYS A 199 -1.77 -6.75 -28.92
N GLU A 200 -1.89 -7.86 -29.64
CA GLU A 200 -1.56 -7.93 -31.06
C GLU A 200 -2.65 -7.25 -31.90
N PRO A 201 -2.29 -6.54 -32.98
CA PRO A 201 -3.27 -6.00 -33.91
C PRO A 201 -4.05 -7.15 -34.56
N PRO A 202 -5.32 -6.91 -34.95
CA PRO A 202 -6.08 -7.92 -35.68
C PRO A 202 -5.34 -8.29 -36.96
N ASP A 203 -5.24 -9.59 -37.25
CA ASP A 203 -4.72 -10.08 -38.52
C ASP A 203 -5.61 -9.56 -39.67
N HIS A 204 -5.15 -8.54 -40.39
CA HIS A 204 -5.77 -8.11 -41.64
C HIS A 204 -5.36 -9.06 -42.78
N SER A 205 -5.64 -10.35 -42.62
CA SER A 205 -5.41 -11.37 -43.63
C SER A 205 -6.73 -11.73 -44.31
N GLU A 206 -7.34 -10.76 -45.00
CA GLU A 206 -8.37 -11.04 -46.00
C GLU A 206 -8.31 -9.90 -47.04
N GLU A 207 -7.26 -9.89 -47.86
CA GLU A 207 -7.37 -9.26 -49.18
C GLU A 207 -8.40 -10.10 -49.96
N PRO A 208 -9.59 -9.56 -50.30
CA PRO A 208 -10.46 -10.25 -51.23
C PRO A 208 -9.67 -10.41 -52.53
N SER A 209 -9.43 -11.66 -52.93
CA SER A 209 -8.82 -11.95 -54.23
C SER A 209 -9.58 -11.17 -55.29
N PRO A 210 -8.92 -10.33 -56.12
CA PRO A 210 -9.63 -9.63 -57.17
C PRO A 210 -10.28 -10.68 -58.07
N ASP A 211 -11.61 -10.66 -58.15
CA ASP A 211 -12.35 -11.44 -59.14
C ASP A 211 -11.72 -11.15 -60.51
N PRO A 212 -11.35 -12.17 -61.30
CA PRO A 212 -10.87 -11.92 -62.64
C PRO A 212 -12.00 -11.25 -63.41
N ASP A 213 -11.70 -10.05 -63.92
CA ASP A 213 -12.45 -9.32 -64.93
C ASP A 213 -12.77 -10.27 -66.09
N GLU A 214 -13.97 -10.86 -66.07
CA GLU A 214 -14.55 -11.53 -67.23
C GLU A 214 -14.93 -10.43 -68.23
N GLY A 215 -13.94 -9.98 -69.00
CA GLY A 215 -14.17 -9.39 -70.30
C GLY A 215 -14.48 -10.49 -71.31
N GLU A 216 -15.60 -10.35 -72.02
CA GLU A 216 -16.06 -11.00 -73.28
C GLU A 216 -17.59 -10.70 -73.33
N ASP A 217 -18.26 -10.09 -74.31
CA ASP A 217 -18.03 -9.53 -75.65
C ASP A 217 -19.14 -8.49 -75.93
#